data_AF-W5JVU5-F1
#
_entry.id   AF-W5JVU5-F1
#
_cell.length_a   1.000
_cell.length_b   1.000
_cell.length_c   1.000
_cell.angle_alpha   90.00
_cell.angle_beta   90.00
_cell.angle_gamma   90.00
#
_symmetry.space_group_name_H-M   'P 1'
#
loop_
_entity.id
_entity.type
_entity.pdbx_description
1 polymer ?
#
loop_
_entity_poly.entity_id
_entity_poly.type
_entity_poly.pdbx_seq_one_letter_code
_entity_poly.pdbx_strand_id
1 'polypeptide(L)'
;MASSREGFSKKAQRPTIGVAIHPNSVTPPGSSGITDGDYKPVYFEEISQIMRGYGDCERPLRESVILVEKIVLQQLRGMTQEAIDHAMSRPNSPTLSRRDFEFIMRNNQLRVARLQQHFRNMAMMKKRLKDIYGDRYSHLGGGSEASDDDSDREAPEKYDEEKTRRLVRADRISQILFGKQYEEFNFARRASFMHRNTEALKGRMRGWLNIPEDVNISPSCLLTLAYLAHETVAILVDYCILTRLNSSNRLVEPFSRVTSSGKSHNMLHLCPEVTQGRGLDGVKPITPQEIHEAMRRHRMMATRRSGNYRNALNFRAPYLAM
;
A
#
# COMPACT_ATOMS: atom_id res chain seq x y z
N MET A 1 -62.86 -33.35 2.94
CA MET A 1 -61.94 -32.42 3.63
C MET A 1 -60.58 -32.49 2.97
N ALA A 2 -60.25 -31.53 2.11
CA ALA A 2 -58.90 -31.31 1.58
C ALA A 2 -58.76 -29.79 1.39
N SER A 3 -57.87 -29.19 2.16
CA SER A 3 -57.71 -27.75 2.30
C SER A 3 -56.66 -27.25 1.30
N SER A 4 -57.10 -26.47 0.32
CA SER A 4 -56.23 -25.69 -0.56
C SER A 4 -55.83 -24.40 0.17
N ARG A 5 -54.54 -24.24 0.50
CA ARG A 5 -53.96 -22.95 0.91
C ARG A 5 -52.96 -22.49 -0.14
N GLU A 6 -53.38 -21.52 -0.94
CA GLU A 6 -52.50 -20.72 -1.79
C GLU A 6 -51.63 -19.80 -0.91
N GLY A 7 -50.32 -19.92 -1.05
CA GLY A 7 -49.34 -19.03 -0.41
C GLY A 7 -48.95 -17.90 -1.36
N PHE A 8 -49.50 -16.70 -1.14
CA PHE A 8 -49.04 -15.47 -1.79
C PHE A 8 -47.62 -15.11 -1.32
N SER A 9 -46.65 -15.17 -2.24
CA SER A 9 -45.30 -14.67 -2.02
C SER A 9 -45.26 -13.15 -2.15
N LYS A 10 -45.19 -12.42 -1.02
CA LYS A 10 -44.93 -10.98 -1.01
C LYS A 10 -43.43 -10.75 -1.28
N LYS A 11 -43.08 -10.39 -2.52
CA LYS A 11 -41.76 -9.85 -2.86
C LYS A 11 -41.57 -8.52 -2.12
N ALA A 12 -40.69 -8.51 -1.11
CA ALA A 12 -40.25 -7.29 -0.45
C ALA A 12 -39.44 -6.44 -1.44
N GLN A 13 -39.93 -5.24 -1.71
CA GLN A 13 -39.32 -4.24 -2.57
C GLN A 13 -38.08 -3.67 -1.86
N ARG A 14 -36.88 -3.88 -2.44
CA ARG A 14 -35.62 -3.31 -1.92
C ARG A 14 -35.69 -1.79 -1.92
N PRO A 15 -35.31 -1.10 -0.84
CA PRO A 15 -35.04 0.34 -0.91
C PRO A 15 -33.74 0.54 -1.70
N THR A 16 -33.85 1.13 -2.88
CA THR A 16 -32.73 1.67 -3.65
C THR A 16 -32.24 2.94 -2.97
N ILE A 17 -31.16 2.83 -2.18
CA ILE A 17 -30.36 3.99 -1.75
C ILE A 17 -29.30 4.18 -2.84
N GLY A 18 -29.39 5.30 -3.56
CA GLY A 18 -28.45 5.66 -4.62
C GLY A 18 -27.10 6.07 -4.03
N VAL A 19 -26.20 5.11 -3.83
CA VAL A 19 -24.80 5.38 -3.55
C VAL A 19 -24.05 5.46 -4.88
N ALA A 20 -24.12 6.64 -5.51
CA ALA A 20 -23.25 6.99 -6.62
C ALA A 20 -22.09 7.84 -6.07
N ILE A 21 -20.99 7.19 -5.69
CA ILE A 21 -19.71 7.90 -5.58
C ILE A 21 -19.10 7.87 -6.98
N HIS A 22 -19.29 8.97 -7.71
CA HIS A 22 -18.86 9.13 -9.09
C HIS A 22 -17.35 8.83 -9.25
N PRO A 23 -16.95 7.89 -10.14
CA PRO A 23 -15.59 7.79 -10.60
C PRO A 23 -15.38 8.80 -11.73
N ASN A 24 -14.52 9.79 -11.51
CA ASN A 24 -14.10 10.84 -12.45
C ASN A 24 -15.11 11.93 -12.83
N SER A 25 -14.91 13.13 -12.29
CA SER A 25 -15.11 14.38 -13.02
C SER A 25 -14.21 15.49 -12.47
N VAL A 26 -13.00 15.64 -13.05
CA VAL A 26 -12.30 16.93 -13.07
C VAL A 26 -11.64 17.07 -14.43
N THR A 27 -12.34 17.68 -15.38
CA THR A 27 -11.74 18.51 -16.43
C THR A 27 -12.72 19.66 -16.69
N PRO A 28 -12.39 20.90 -16.29
CA PRO A 28 -13.07 22.08 -16.80
C PRO A 28 -12.45 22.49 -18.15
N PRO A 29 -13.23 22.99 -19.10
CA PRO A 29 -12.68 23.68 -20.27
C PRO A 29 -12.36 25.12 -19.86
N GLY A 30 -11.09 25.52 -19.94
CA GLY A 30 -10.68 26.91 -19.74
C GLY A 30 -9.38 27.07 -18.98
N SER A 31 -8.33 27.41 -19.72
CA SER A 31 -7.05 27.93 -19.24
C SER A 31 -7.22 29.07 -18.23
N SER A 32 -6.68 28.90 -17.01
CA SER A 32 -6.04 29.92 -16.17
C SER A 32 -5.49 29.25 -14.92
N GLY A 33 -4.21 29.46 -14.59
CA GLY A 33 -3.49 28.76 -13.52
C GLY A 33 -4.21 28.80 -12.17
N ILE A 34 -4.59 27.61 -11.68
CA ILE A 34 -4.99 27.41 -10.28
C ILE A 34 -3.71 27.34 -9.47
N THR A 35 -3.45 28.36 -8.67
CA THR A 35 -2.46 28.29 -7.59
C THR A 35 -2.78 27.09 -6.70
N ASP A 36 -1.76 26.27 -6.42
CA ASP A 36 -1.71 25.11 -5.52
C ASP A 36 -2.11 25.50 -4.08
N GLY A 37 -3.40 25.80 -3.89
CA GLY A 37 -3.99 26.28 -2.64
C GLY A 37 -3.99 25.18 -1.58
N ASP A 38 -2.97 25.20 -0.74
CA ASP A 38 -2.90 24.71 0.64
C ASP A 38 -3.47 23.30 0.89
N TYR A 39 -3.16 22.32 0.03
CA TYR A 39 -3.39 20.91 0.38
C TYR A 39 -2.56 20.57 1.63
N LYS A 40 -3.25 20.37 2.75
CA LYS A 40 -2.63 19.97 4.01
C LYS A 40 -2.54 18.44 4.09
N PRO A 41 -1.34 17.86 4.00
CA PRO A 41 -1.18 16.41 4.07
C PRO A 41 -1.54 15.88 5.47
N VAL A 42 -2.28 14.77 5.51
CA VAL A 42 -2.78 14.13 6.75
C VAL A 42 -1.76 13.14 7.34
N TYR A 43 -1.00 12.49 6.46
CA TYR A 43 -0.06 11.40 6.77
C TYR A 43 1.37 11.73 6.32
N PHE A 44 1.72 13.02 6.28
CA PHE A 44 3.02 13.48 5.79
C PHE A 44 4.19 12.80 6.49
N GLU A 45 4.15 12.73 7.83
CA GLU A 45 5.24 12.17 8.62
C GLU A 45 5.35 10.66 8.40
N GLU A 46 4.23 9.95 8.48
CA GLU A 46 4.20 8.50 8.26
C GLU A 46 4.71 8.13 6.87
N ILE A 47 4.26 8.84 5.82
CA ILE A 47 4.69 8.59 4.45
C ILE A 47 6.18 8.91 4.29
N SER A 48 6.67 10.02 4.85
CA SER A 48 8.09 10.37 4.81
C SER A 48 8.96 9.28 5.43
N GLN A 49 8.56 8.77 6.59
CA GLN A 49 9.28 7.69 7.29
C GLN A 49 9.23 6.38 6.51
N ILE A 50 8.07 6.02 5.92
CA ILE A 50 7.95 4.83 5.09
C ILE A 50 8.84 4.96 3.84
N MET A 51 8.83 6.11 3.15
CA MET A 51 9.70 6.35 1.99
C MET A 51 11.18 6.19 2.35
N ARG A 52 11.64 6.80 3.45
CA ARG A 52 13.01 6.61 3.98
C ARG A 52 13.31 5.14 4.28
N GLY A 53 12.38 4.43 4.93
CA GLY A 53 12.54 3.01 5.27
C GLY A 53 12.71 2.09 4.07
N TYR A 54 12.17 2.45 2.90
CA TYR A 54 12.26 1.68 1.66
C TYR A 54 13.41 2.09 0.71
N GLY A 55 14.16 3.14 1.05
CA GLY A 55 15.38 3.54 0.33
C GLY A 55 15.33 4.92 -0.31
N ASP A 56 14.36 5.77 0.03
CA ASP A 56 14.51 7.21 -0.20
C ASP A 56 15.56 7.81 0.78
N CYS A 57 15.87 9.10 0.62
CA CYS A 57 16.84 9.79 1.46
C CYS A 57 16.32 10.05 2.89
N GLU A 58 17.22 10.54 3.76
CA GLU A 58 16.91 10.87 5.15
C GLU A 58 15.78 11.89 5.31
N ARG A 59 15.68 12.84 4.37
CA ARG A 59 14.64 13.87 4.32
C ARG A 59 13.99 13.88 2.94
N PRO A 60 12.97 13.04 2.70
CA PRO A 60 12.22 13.04 1.44
C PRO A 60 11.71 14.44 1.07
N LEU A 61 11.65 14.73 -0.22
CA LEU A 61 11.15 16.01 -0.71
C LEU A 61 9.68 16.20 -0.33
N ARG A 62 9.34 17.38 0.20
CA ARG A 62 7.96 17.71 0.62
C ARG A 62 6.95 17.49 -0.50
N GLU A 63 7.28 17.97 -1.69
CA GLU A 63 6.45 17.87 -2.90
C GLU A 63 6.21 16.40 -3.27
N SER A 64 7.26 15.58 -3.19
CA SER A 64 7.19 14.14 -3.45
C SER A 64 6.28 13.44 -2.44
N VAL A 65 6.45 13.70 -1.14
CA VAL A 65 5.61 13.12 -0.09
C VAL A 65 4.14 13.48 -0.27
N ILE A 66 3.84 14.74 -0.61
CA ILE A 66 2.47 15.20 -0.89
C ILE A 66 1.89 14.48 -2.11
N LEU A 67 2.68 14.31 -3.17
CA LEU A 67 2.26 13.58 -4.35
C LEU A 67 2.01 12.10 -4.03
N VAL A 68 2.89 11.46 -3.25
CA VAL A 68 2.70 10.08 -2.78
C VAL A 68 1.41 9.98 -1.96
N GLU A 69 1.14 10.91 -1.04
CA GLU A 69 -0.10 10.90 -0.24
C GLU A 69 -1.34 10.98 -1.12
N LYS A 70 -1.36 11.89 -2.12
CA LYS A 70 -2.47 12.01 -3.07
C LYS A 70 -2.69 10.70 -3.85
N ILE A 71 -1.62 10.03 -4.28
CA ILE A 71 -1.69 8.74 -4.98
C ILE A 71 -2.23 7.65 -4.05
N VAL A 72 -1.67 7.51 -2.84
CA VAL A 72 -2.10 6.49 -1.86
C VAL A 72 -3.57 6.67 -1.50
N LEU A 73 -4.01 7.91 -1.26
CA LEU A 73 -5.40 8.24 -0.99
C LEU A 73 -6.33 7.80 -2.13
N GLN A 74 -5.98 8.14 -3.37
CA GLN A 74 -6.77 7.75 -4.54
C GLN A 74 -6.86 6.22 -4.68
N GLN A 75 -5.74 5.52 -4.49
CA GLN A 75 -5.66 4.06 -4.60
C GLN A 75 -6.49 3.38 -3.52
N LEU A 76 -6.35 3.80 -2.25
CA LEU A 76 -7.11 3.26 -1.13
C LEU A 76 -8.60 3.49 -1.29
N ARG A 77 -9.04 4.70 -1.67
CA ARG A 77 -10.47 4.97 -1.90
C ARG A 77 -11.06 4.04 -2.96
N GLY A 78 -10.32 3.79 -4.04
CA GLY A 78 -10.73 2.84 -5.06
C GLY A 78 -10.86 1.41 -4.52
N MET A 79 -9.86 0.93 -3.79
CA MET A 79 -9.88 -0.40 -3.16
C MET A 79 -11.00 -0.54 -2.13
N THR A 80 -11.20 0.47 -1.28
CA THR A 80 -12.25 0.51 -0.27
C THR A 80 -13.63 0.47 -0.91
N GLN A 81 -13.86 1.24 -1.98
CA GLN A 81 -15.15 1.24 -2.67
C GLN A 81 -15.47 -0.14 -3.25
N GLU A 82 -14.53 -0.76 -3.96
CA GLU A 82 -14.73 -2.12 -4.49
C GLU A 82 -15.00 -3.14 -3.39
N ALA A 83 -14.32 -3.00 -2.24
CA ALA A 83 -14.48 -3.90 -1.11
C ALA A 83 -15.85 -3.71 -0.44
N ILE A 84 -16.35 -2.47 -0.36
CA ILE A 84 -17.71 -2.17 0.11
C ILE A 84 -18.74 -2.77 -0.84
N ASP A 85 -18.60 -2.57 -2.16
CA ASP A 85 -19.53 -3.11 -3.15
C ASP A 85 -19.60 -4.65 -3.06
N HIS A 86 -18.45 -5.30 -2.88
CA HIS A 86 -18.38 -6.74 -2.65
C HIS A 86 -19.04 -7.15 -1.32
N ALA A 87 -18.75 -6.45 -0.21
CA ALA A 87 -19.35 -6.74 1.09
C ALA A 87 -20.88 -6.60 1.07
N MET A 88 -21.39 -5.55 0.40
CA MET A 88 -22.82 -5.26 0.23
C MET A 88 -23.55 -6.27 -0.68
N SER A 89 -22.82 -6.94 -1.57
CA SER A 89 -23.39 -8.00 -2.42
C SER A 89 -23.71 -9.29 -1.64
N ARG A 90 -23.17 -9.46 -0.43
CA ARG A 90 -23.38 -10.66 0.39
C ARG A 90 -24.76 -10.66 1.06
N PRO A 91 -25.49 -11.80 1.05
CA PRO A 91 -26.82 -11.89 1.66
C PRO A 91 -26.87 -11.68 3.18
N ASN A 92 -25.80 -12.04 3.90
CA ASN A 92 -25.77 -12.07 5.37
C ASN A 92 -24.70 -11.12 5.92
N SER A 93 -25.15 -9.99 6.49
CA SER A 93 -24.36 -8.93 7.15
C SER A 93 -23.28 -8.29 6.25
N PRO A 94 -23.52 -7.10 5.69
CA PRO A 94 -22.59 -6.41 4.79
C PRO A 94 -21.46 -5.71 5.57
N THR A 95 -20.86 -6.42 6.53
CA THR A 95 -19.71 -5.91 7.28
C THR A 95 -18.49 -5.98 6.38
N LEU A 96 -17.86 -4.84 6.09
CA LEU A 96 -16.61 -4.77 5.36
C LEU A 96 -15.50 -5.41 6.20
N SER A 97 -14.81 -6.39 5.63
CA SER A 97 -13.81 -7.20 6.35
C SER A 97 -12.54 -7.41 5.54
N ARG A 98 -11.49 -7.94 6.19
CA ARG A 98 -10.23 -8.32 5.53
C ARG A 98 -10.45 -9.25 4.31
N ARG A 99 -11.42 -10.17 4.40
CA ARG A 99 -11.75 -11.12 3.33
C ARG A 99 -12.18 -10.43 2.03
N ASP A 100 -12.78 -9.26 2.13
CA ASP A 100 -13.20 -8.48 0.96
C ASP A 100 -11.99 -8.00 0.15
N PHE A 101 -10.94 -7.55 0.84
CA PHE A 101 -9.67 -7.17 0.21
C PHE A 101 -8.92 -8.38 -0.35
N GLU A 102 -8.85 -9.50 0.40
CA GLU A 102 -8.26 -10.75 -0.08
C GLU A 102 -8.94 -11.24 -1.37
N PHE A 103 -10.27 -11.09 -1.46
CA PHE A 103 -11.03 -11.46 -2.65
C PHE A 103 -10.72 -10.56 -3.85
N ILE A 104 -10.64 -9.23 -3.66
CA ILE A 104 -10.35 -8.29 -4.75
C ILE A 104 -8.95 -8.52 -5.31
N MET A 105 -7.97 -8.81 -4.45
CA MET A 105 -6.58 -9.02 -4.85
C MET A 105 -6.24 -10.46 -5.24
N ARG A 106 -7.25 -11.35 -5.36
CA ARG A 106 -7.08 -12.80 -5.61
C ARG A 106 -6.25 -13.16 -6.85
N ASN A 107 -6.13 -12.25 -7.82
CA ASN A 107 -5.33 -12.48 -9.01
C ASN A 107 -3.83 -12.51 -8.71
N ASN A 108 -3.40 -11.85 -7.62
CA ASN A 108 -2.03 -11.87 -7.15
C ASN A 108 -1.88 -12.73 -5.89
N GLN A 109 -1.75 -14.03 -6.14
CA GLN A 109 -1.63 -15.05 -5.11
C GLN A 109 -0.41 -14.91 -4.18
N LEU A 110 0.62 -14.17 -4.59
CA LEU A 110 1.77 -13.84 -3.75
C LEU A 110 1.43 -12.71 -2.77
N ARG A 111 0.77 -11.65 -3.24
CA ARG A 111 0.36 -10.52 -2.39
C ARG A 111 -0.70 -10.92 -1.38
N VAL A 112 -1.66 -11.78 -1.76
CA VAL A 112 -2.62 -12.39 -0.81
C VAL A 112 -1.89 -13.13 0.30
N ALA A 113 -0.94 -14.01 -0.06
CA ALA A 113 -0.16 -14.76 0.92
C ALA A 113 0.68 -13.85 1.83
N ARG A 114 1.27 -12.79 1.27
CA ARG A 114 2.02 -11.77 2.02
C ARG A 114 1.13 -11.04 3.05
N LEU A 115 -0.09 -10.66 2.65
CA LEU A 115 -1.08 -10.05 3.53
C LEU A 115 -1.49 -11.00 4.67
N GLN A 116 -1.83 -12.25 4.35
CA GLN A 116 -2.20 -13.26 5.35
C GLN A 116 -1.05 -13.50 6.34
N GLN A 117 0.18 -13.63 5.83
CA GLN A 117 1.37 -13.79 6.69
C GLN A 117 1.60 -12.57 7.59
N HIS A 118 1.32 -11.35 7.11
CA HIS A 118 1.43 -10.15 7.92
C HIS A 118 0.52 -10.20 9.15
N PHE A 119 -0.76 -10.51 8.96
CA PHE A 119 -1.72 -10.65 10.07
C PHE A 119 -1.37 -11.80 11.01
N ARG A 120 -0.93 -12.95 10.48
CA ARG A 120 -0.46 -14.08 11.28
C ARG A 120 0.73 -13.69 12.16
N ASN A 121 1.72 -12.98 11.59
CA ASN A 121 2.88 -12.48 12.33
C ASN A 121 2.47 -11.47 13.41
N MET A 122 1.55 -10.56 13.11
CA MET A 122 1.04 -9.61 14.11
C MET A 122 0.33 -10.33 15.27
N ALA A 123 -0.49 -11.33 14.98
CA ALA A 123 -1.18 -12.14 15.99
C ALA A 123 -0.18 -12.92 16.86
N MET A 124 0.81 -13.58 16.25
CA MET A 124 1.88 -14.28 16.96
C MET A 124 2.69 -13.32 17.86
N MET A 125 3.05 -12.14 17.35
CA MET A 125 3.77 -11.13 18.14
C MET A 125 2.94 -10.60 19.30
N LYS A 126 1.64 -10.34 19.09
CA LYS A 126 0.69 -9.95 20.16
C LYS A 126 0.60 -11.02 21.25
N LYS A 127 0.50 -12.29 20.85
CA LYS A 127 0.50 -13.43 21.77
C LYS A 127 1.80 -13.52 22.58
N ARG A 128 2.96 -13.51 21.91
CA ARG A 128 4.28 -13.53 22.56
C ARG A 128 4.45 -12.36 23.54
N LEU A 129 4.02 -11.17 23.15
CA LEU A 129 4.17 -9.98 23.99
C LEU A 129 3.22 -10.03 25.20
N LYS A 130 2.01 -10.60 25.05
CA LYS A 130 1.12 -10.90 26.17
C LYS A 130 1.72 -11.96 27.11
N ASP A 131 2.33 -13.02 26.58
CA ASP A 131 2.96 -14.08 27.37
C ASP A 131 4.14 -13.54 28.21
N ILE A 132 4.91 -12.59 27.68
CA ILE A 132 6.08 -12.00 28.36
C ILE A 132 5.66 -10.95 29.41
N TYR A 133 4.71 -10.07 29.08
CA TYR A 133 4.39 -8.90 29.93
C TYR A 133 3.14 -9.09 30.79
N GLY A 134 2.35 -10.16 30.59
CA GLY A 134 1.13 -10.44 31.33
C GLY A 134 0.12 -9.28 31.24
N ASP A 135 -0.57 -8.98 32.35
CA ASP A 135 -1.58 -7.91 32.42
C ASP A 135 -1.03 -6.50 32.15
N ARG A 136 0.29 -6.27 32.30
CA ARG A 136 0.93 -4.99 31.96
C ARG A 136 0.92 -4.69 30.46
N TYR A 137 0.62 -5.68 29.62
CA TYR A 137 0.48 -5.53 28.18
C TYR A 137 -0.62 -4.53 27.79
N SER A 138 -1.73 -4.53 28.53
CA SER A 138 -2.86 -3.61 28.31
C SER A 138 -2.46 -2.15 28.50
N HIS A 139 -1.57 -1.87 29.46
CA HIS A 139 -1.08 -0.52 29.78
C HIS A 139 -0.08 0.04 28.75
N LEU A 140 0.54 -0.81 27.93
CA LEU A 140 1.45 -0.41 26.85
C LEU A 140 0.73 -0.08 25.54
N GLY A 141 -0.60 0.10 25.59
CA GLY A 141 -1.45 0.33 24.42
C GLY A 141 -1.89 -0.96 23.73
N GLY A 142 -1.78 -2.11 24.40
CA GLY A 142 -2.33 -3.38 23.93
C GLY A 142 -3.85 -3.40 24.07
N GLY A 143 -4.56 -2.79 23.11
CA GLY A 143 -6.02 -2.85 23.06
C GLY A 143 -6.52 -4.30 23.09
N SER A 144 -7.50 -4.57 23.96
CA SER A 144 -8.27 -5.81 24.02
C SER A 144 -9.24 -5.89 22.84
N GLU A 145 -8.71 -5.80 21.62
CA GLU A 145 -9.49 -6.06 20.42
C GLU A 145 -9.58 -7.57 20.22
N ALA A 146 -10.81 -8.05 19.99
CA ALA A 146 -11.10 -9.42 19.62
C ALA A 146 -10.12 -9.88 18.54
N SER A 147 -9.48 -11.03 18.76
CA SER A 147 -8.68 -11.68 17.73
C SER A 147 -9.56 -11.84 16.49
N ASP A 148 -9.14 -11.24 15.37
CA ASP A 148 -9.72 -11.57 14.08
C ASP A 148 -9.48 -13.07 13.87
N ASP A 149 -10.55 -13.87 13.99
CA ASP A 149 -10.59 -15.34 13.95
C ASP A 149 -9.81 -15.90 12.73
N ASP A 150 -9.69 -15.09 11.69
CA ASP A 150 -8.94 -15.37 10.48
C ASP A 150 -7.42 -15.25 10.57
N SER A 151 -6.86 -14.78 11.69
CA SER A 151 -5.41 -14.56 11.83
C SER A 151 -4.64 -15.84 12.17
N ASP A 152 -5.32 -16.86 12.69
CA ASP A 152 -4.73 -18.16 13.03
C ASP A 152 -4.69 -19.13 11.83
N ARG A 153 -5.28 -18.74 10.69
CA ARG A 153 -5.26 -19.54 9.47
C ARG A 153 -3.84 -19.71 8.93
N GLU A 154 -3.59 -20.89 8.35
CA GLU A 154 -2.34 -21.18 7.68
C GLU A 154 -2.19 -20.31 6.43
N ALA A 155 -1.32 -19.31 6.51
CA ALA A 155 -0.90 -18.53 5.36
C ALA A 155 0.07 -19.37 4.52
N PRO A 156 -0.18 -19.59 3.21
CA PRO A 156 0.74 -20.32 2.35
C PRO A 156 2.09 -19.61 2.31
N GLU A 157 3.16 -20.29 2.70
CA GLU A 157 4.50 -19.74 2.56
C GLU A 157 4.89 -19.79 1.08
N LYS A 158 5.15 -18.62 0.50
CA LYS A 158 5.60 -18.47 -0.88
C LYS A 158 6.86 -17.66 -0.91
N TYR A 159 7.82 -18.08 -1.74
CA TYR A 159 9.00 -17.28 -1.99
C TYR A 159 8.60 -15.96 -2.65
N ASP A 160 9.02 -14.87 -2.02
CA ASP A 160 8.60 -13.53 -2.37
C ASP A 160 9.83 -12.71 -2.72
N GLU A 161 10.18 -12.72 -4.00
CA GLU A 161 11.35 -12.01 -4.52
C GLU A 161 11.32 -10.51 -4.22
N GLU A 162 10.15 -9.87 -4.27
CA GLU A 162 10.01 -8.44 -4.02
C GLU A 162 10.31 -8.13 -2.55
N LYS A 163 9.78 -8.95 -1.63
CA LYS A 163 10.10 -8.85 -0.20
C LYS A 163 11.58 -9.13 0.06
N THR A 164 12.17 -10.16 -0.57
CA THR A 164 13.60 -10.45 -0.42
C THR A 164 14.46 -9.30 -0.91
N ARG A 165 14.17 -8.71 -2.08
CA ARG A 165 14.90 -7.53 -2.60
C ARG A 165 14.84 -6.35 -1.62
N ARG A 166 13.66 -6.06 -1.05
CA ARG A 166 13.48 -5.01 -0.03
C ARG A 166 14.31 -5.25 1.22
N LEU A 167 14.35 -6.51 1.72
CA LEU A 167 15.14 -6.88 2.89
C LEU A 167 16.64 -6.74 2.63
N VAL A 168 17.13 -7.19 1.48
CA VAL A 168 18.53 -7.03 1.07
C VAL A 168 18.89 -5.55 0.98
N ARG A 169 18.03 -4.72 0.37
CA ARG A 169 18.26 -3.27 0.30
C ARG A 169 18.35 -2.63 1.69
N ALA A 170 17.42 -2.96 2.58
CA ALA A 170 17.42 -2.44 3.94
C ALA A 170 18.66 -2.86 4.74
N ASP A 171 19.14 -4.10 4.56
CA ASP A 171 20.39 -4.59 5.16
C ASP A 171 21.61 -3.81 4.65
N ARG A 172 21.69 -3.58 3.34
CA ARG A 172 22.76 -2.78 2.74
C ARG A 172 22.76 -1.33 3.21
N ILE A 173 21.60 -0.70 3.32
CA ILE A 173 21.48 0.64 3.90
C ILE A 173 21.94 0.62 5.36
N SER A 174 21.50 -0.36 6.14
CA SER A 174 21.87 -0.49 7.56
C SER A 174 23.39 -0.58 7.79
N GLN A 175 24.12 -1.28 6.91
CA GLN A 175 25.57 -1.46 7.01
C GLN A 175 26.39 -0.17 6.84
N ILE A 176 25.82 0.87 6.24
CA ILE A 176 26.53 2.14 5.98
C ILE A 176 26.13 3.28 6.93
N LEU A 177 25.17 3.05 7.83
CA LEU A 177 24.68 4.05 8.78
C LEU A 177 25.36 3.88 10.14
N PHE A 178 25.63 5.00 10.82
CA PHE A 178 26.28 5.00 12.13
C PHE A 178 25.45 5.77 13.17
N GLY A 179 25.51 5.31 14.43
CA GLY A 179 24.91 6.00 15.58
C GLY A 179 23.46 6.42 15.36
N LYS A 180 23.21 7.74 15.43
CA LYS A 180 21.88 8.35 15.30
C LYS A 180 21.21 8.05 13.96
N GLN A 181 21.96 8.01 12.86
CA GLN A 181 21.38 7.76 11.54
C GLN A 181 20.80 6.35 11.42
N TYR A 182 21.47 5.37 12.04
CA TYR A 182 20.99 3.99 12.12
C TYR A 182 19.73 3.89 12.99
N GLU A 183 19.70 4.56 14.14
CA GLU A 183 18.54 4.58 15.03
C GLU A 183 17.30 5.16 14.33
N GLU A 184 17.45 6.31 13.68
CA GLU A 184 16.37 6.94 12.92
C GLU A 184 15.91 6.08 11.74
N PHE A 185 16.84 5.40 11.04
CA PHE A 185 16.46 4.47 9.97
C PHE A 185 15.68 3.26 10.51
N ASN A 186 16.03 2.75 11.69
CA ASN A 186 15.26 1.69 12.35
C ASN A 186 13.88 2.17 12.81
N PHE A 187 13.75 3.43 13.22
CA PHE A 187 12.45 4.04 13.46
C PHE A 187 11.63 4.12 12.17
N ALA A 188 12.21 4.65 11.09
CA ALA A 188 11.59 4.79 9.77
C ALA A 188 11.06 3.44 9.24
N ARG A 189 11.85 2.37 9.35
CA ARG A 189 11.48 0.99 8.96
C ARG A 189 10.28 0.40 9.70
N ARG A 190 9.89 0.97 10.83
CA ARG A 190 8.76 0.52 11.66
C ARG A 190 7.55 1.45 11.56
N ALA A 191 7.63 2.50 10.74
CA ALA A 191 6.55 3.45 10.55
C ALA A 191 5.30 2.76 9.97
N SER A 192 4.14 3.21 10.39
CA SER A 192 2.85 2.67 9.97
C SER A 192 1.76 3.74 10.12
N PHE A 193 0.79 3.73 9.22
CA PHE A 193 -0.38 4.62 9.24
C PHE A 193 -1.24 4.45 10.52
N MET A 194 -1.13 3.30 11.19
CA MET A 194 -1.89 2.97 12.40
C MET A 194 -0.99 2.45 13.53
N HIS A 195 0.16 3.07 13.75
CA HIS A 195 1.04 2.71 14.86
C HIS A 195 0.28 2.75 16.19
N ARG A 196 0.20 1.62 16.93
CA ARG A 196 -0.58 1.41 18.17
C ARG A 196 -2.10 1.27 18.03
N ASN A 197 -2.68 1.37 16.84
CA ASN A 197 -4.09 1.08 16.57
C ASN A 197 -5.09 1.76 17.54
N THR A 198 -4.87 3.02 17.91
CA THR A 198 -5.77 3.76 18.82
C THR A 198 -7.03 4.22 18.10
N GLU A 199 -8.12 4.49 18.86
CA GLU A 199 -9.38 4.99 18.28
C GLU A 199 -9.21 6.31 17.50
N ALA A 200 -8.33 7.20 17.96
CA ALA A 200 -8.00 8.43 17.25
C ALA A 200 -7.38 8.15 15.86
N LEU A 201 -6.52 7.14 15.75
CA LEU A 201 -5.92 6.75 14.48
C LEU A 201 -6.93 6.07 13.55
N LYS A 202 -7.83 5.25 14.11
CA LYS A 202 -8.96 4.66 13.38
C LYS A 202 -9.86 5.75 12.81
N GLY A 203 -10.24 6.73 13.62
CA GLY A 203 -11.04 7.89 13.20
C GLY A 203 -10.34 8.72 12.12
N ARG A 204 -9.04 9.01 12.29
CA ARG A 204 -8.23 9.74 11.30
C ARG A 204 -8.24 9.05 9.94
N MET A 205 -8.07 7.72 9.90
CA MET A 205 -8.06 6.98 8.63
C MET A 205 -9.44 6.88 8.01
N ARG A 206 -10.48 6.64 8.81
CA ARG A 206 -11.87 6.62 8.34
C ARG A 206 -12.24 7.96 7.69
N GLY A 207 -11.89 9.06 8.36
CA GLY A 207 -12.08 10.42 7.86
C GLY A 207 -11.25 10.71 6.61
N TRP A 208 -9.97 10.35 6.58
CA TRP A 208 -9.11 10.55 5.41
C TRP A 208 -9.64 9.83 4.16
N LEU A 209 -10.12 8.61 4.32
CA LEU A 209 -10.69 7.81 3.23
C LEU A 209 -12.14 8.20 2.88
N ASN A 210 -12.78 9.11 3.63
CA ASN A 210 -14.19 9.46 3.49
C ASN A 210 -15.12 8.24 3.52
N ILE A 211 -14.86 7.29 4.41
CA ILE A 211 -15.72 6.10 4.55
C ILE A 211 -17.03 6.53 5.24
N PRO A 212 -18.20 6.26 4.63
CA PRO A 212 -19.50 6.62 5.21
C PRO A 212 -19.73 5.99 6.58
N GLU A 213 -20.38 6.72 7.50
CA GLU A 213 -20.60 6.28 8.89
C GLU A 213 -21.46 5.02 9.00
N ASP A 214 -22.40 4.82 8.08
CA ASP A 214 -23.31 3.68 7.97
C ASP A 214 -22.64 2.39 7.50
N VAL A 215 -21.44 2.47 6.91
CA VAL A 215 -20.67 1.28 6.53
C VAL A 215 -20.12 0.63 7.79
N ASN A 216 -20.64 -0.57 8.12
CA ASN A 216 -20.14 -1.41 9.18
C ASN A 216 -18.78 -2.02 8.80
N ILE A 217 -17.78 -1.88 9.67
CA ILE A 217 -16.40 -2.28 9.38
C ILE A 217 -15.89 -3.22 10.47
N SER A 218 -15.23 -4.32 10.09
CA SER A 218 -14.56 -5.21 11.03
C SER A 218 -13.34 -4.54 11.67
N PRO A 219 -12.96 -4.88 12.91
CA PRO A 219 -11.78 -4.30 13.57
C PRO A 219 -10.47 -4.45 12.75
N SER A 220 -10.32 -5.57 12.03
CA SER A 220 -9.15 -5.85 11.18
C SER A 220 -9.14 -5.12 9.83
N CYS A 221 -10.26 -4.58 9.38
CA CYS A 221 -10.36 -3.92 8.08
C CYS A 221 -9.51 -2.65 8.01
N LEU A 222 -9.54 -1.81 9.05
CA LEU A 222 -8.71 -0.60 9.09
C LEU A 222 -7.22 -0.98 9.09
N LEU A 223 -6.81 -1.98 9.86
CA LEU A 223 -5.43 -2.50 9.81
C LEU A 223 -5.06 -3.02 8.41
N THR A 224 -6.01 -3.61 7.70
CA THR A 224 -5.81 -4.09 6.31
C THR A 224 -5.55 -2.90 5.38
N LEU A 225 -6.34 -1.83 5.50
CA LEU A 225 -6.14 -0.59 4.74
C LEU A 225 -4.80 0.08 5.06
N ALA A 226 -4.39 0.09 6.33
CA ALA A 226 -3.08 0.60 6.74
C ALA A 226 -1.93 -0.21 6.13
N TYR A 227 -2.06 -1.54 6.08
CA TYR A 227 -1.11 -2.40 5.39
C TYR A 227 -1.06 -2.12 3.87
N LEU A 228 -2.22 -2.01 3.22
CA LEU A 228 -2.31 -1.71 1.79
C LEU A 228 -1.74 -0.31 1.46
N ALA A 229 -1.93 0.66 2.36
CA ALA A 229 -1.33 1.99 2.26
C ALA A 229 0.20 1.90 2.27
N HIS A 230 0.74 1.16 3.24
CA HIS A 230 2.18 0.92 3.39
C HIS A 230 2.77 0.22 2.16
N GLU A 231 2.15 -0.86 1.68
CA GLU A 231 2.59 -1.55 0.46
C GLU A 231 2.47 -0.65 -0.78
N THR A 232 1.47 0.22 -0.87
CA THR A 232 1.34 1.19 -1.97
C THR A 232 2.55 2.14 -2.01
N VAL A 233 2.97 2.68 -0.86
CA VAL A 233 4.17 3.53 -0.77
C VAL A 233 5.42 2.72 -1.13
N ALA A 234 5.57 1.51 -0.57
CA ALA A 234 6.71 0.63 -0.82
C ALA A 234 6.92 0.34 -2.32
N ILE A 235 5.85 -0.04 -3.00
CA ILE A 235 5.86 -0.35 -4.43
C ILE A 235 6.18 0.91 -5.24
N LEU A 236 5.65 2.06 -4.85
CA LEU A 236 5.94 3.32 -5.53
C LEU A 236 7.43 3.70 -5.41
N VAL A 237 8.03 3.54 -4.23
CA VAL A 237 9.46 3.74 -4.01
C VAL A 237 10.29 2.76 -4.86
N ASP A 238 9.92 1.48 -4.90
CA ASP A 238 10.58 0.49 -5.76
C ASP A 238 10.56 0.91 -7.24
N TYR A 239 9.40 1.36 -7.76
CA TYR A 239 9.30 1.84 -9.13
C TYR A 239 10.12 3.11 -9.40
N CYS A 240 10.24 4.02 -8.41
CA CYS A 240 11.08 5.21 -8.53
C CYS A 240 12.56 4.83 -8.63
N ILE A 241 13.02 3.91 -7.77
CA ILE A 241 14.40 3.39 -7.80
C ILE A 241 14.69 2.71 -9.14
N LEU A 242 13.77 1.88 -9.64
CA LEU A 242 13.89 1.25 -10.97
C LEU A 242 13.90 2.27 -12.12
N THR A 243 13.16 3.36 -11.98
CA THR A 243 13.15 4.47 -12.93
C THR A 243 14.50 5.15 -13.02
N ARG A 244 15.11 5.40 -11.86
CA ARG A 244 16.45 5.98 -11.74
C ARG A 244 17.50 5.08 -12.39
N LEU A 245 17.50 3.78 -12.08
CA LEU A 245 18.43 2.81 -12.66
C LEU A 245 18.36 2.75 -14.18
N ASN A 246 17.15 2.66 -14.75
CA ASN A 246 16.97 2.63 -16.20
C ASN A 246 17.42 3.92 -16.89
N SER A 247 17.26 5.07 -16.21
CA SER A 247 17.71 6.37 -16.73
C SER A 247 19.23 6.47 -16.67
N SER A 248 19.86 6.05 -15.58
CA SER A 248 21.33 6.01 -15.44
C SER A 248 21.98 5.05 -16.43
N ASN A 249 21.39 3.88 -16.68
CA ASN A 249 21.88 2.92 -17.67
C ASN A 249 21.88 3.49 -19.11
N ARG A 250 21.02 4.46 -19.42
CA ARG A 250 21.01 5.16 -20.72
C ARG A 250 22.09 6.24 -20.84
N LEU A 251 22.64 6.71 -19.72
CA LEU A 251 23.69 7.72 -19.67
C LEU A 251 25.10 7.11 -19.67
N VAL A 252 25.22 5.77 -19.61
CA VAL A 252 26.52 5.09 -19.75
C VAL A 252 26.87 5.04 -21.23
N GLU A 253 27.88 5.82 -21.63
CA GLU A 253 28.45 5.78 -22.98
C GLU A 253 28.85 4.34 -23.35
N PRO A 254 28.48 3.84 -24.56
CA PRO A 254 28.80 2.48 -25.01
C PRO A 254 30.29 2.10 -24.94
N PHE A 255 31.17 3.12 -24.93
CA PHE A 255 32.62 2.98 -24.88
C PHE A 255 33.25 3.46 -23.57
N SER A 256 32.46 3.75 -22.54
CA SER A 256 32.99 4.01 -21.20
C SER A 256 33.71 2.76 -20.72
N ARG A 257 35.05 2.79 -20.69
CA ARG A 257 35.90 1.67 -20.27
C ARG A 257 35.35 1.13 -18.94
N VAL A 258 34.95 -0.14 -18.97
CA VAL A 258 34.65 -0.92 -17.77
C VAL A 258 35.87 -0.79 -16.86
N THR A 259 35.78 0.06 -15.84
CA THR A 259 36.83 0.16 -14.84
C THR A 259 37.00 -1.22 -14.22
N SER A 260 38.24 -1.67 -14.03
CA SER A 260 38.65 -3.02 -13.58
C SER A 260 38.11 -3.48 -12.22
N SER A 261 37.12 -2.79 -11.62
CA SER A 261 36.51 -3.15 -10.35
C SER A 261 35.53 -4.34 -10.42
N GLY A 262 35.62 -5.19 -11.45
CA GLY A 262 35.09 -6.56 -11.43
C GLY A 262 33.60 -6.76 -11.14
N LYS A 263 32.69 -5.91 -11.65
CA LYS A 263 31.24 -6.14 -11.51
C LYS A 263 30.61 -6.50 -12.85
N SER A 264 30.34 -7.79 -13.03
CA SER A 264 29.57 -8.33 -14.15
C SER A 264 28.19 -7.67 -14.20
N HIS A 265 27.66 -7.44 -15.39
CA HIS A 265 26.32 -6.83 -15.58
C HIS A 265 25.21 -7.64 -14.88
N ASN A 266 25.42 -8.93 -14.62
CA ASN A 266 24.49 -9.78 -13.88
C ASN A 266 24.42 -9.45 -12.36
N MET A 267 25.43 -8.78 -11.79
CA MET A 267 25.43 -8.32 -10.40
C MET A 267 24.79 -6.92 -10.22
N LEU A 268 24.43 -6.25 -11.32
CA LEU A 268 23.63 -5.01 -11.29
C LEU A 268 22.17 -5.25 -10.87
N HIS A 269 21.74 -6.50 -10.68
CA HIS A 269 20.35 -6.83 -10.42
C HIS A 269 20.03 -7.23 -8.97
N LEU A 270 21.04 -7.34 -8.09
CA LEU A 270 20.84 -7.73 -6.69
C LEU A 270 20.85 -6.55 -5.70
N CYS A 271 21.64 -5.51 -5.94
CA CYS A 271 21.62 -4.24 -5.19
C CYS A 271 22.69 -3.25 -5.70
N PRO A 272 22.49 -2.52 -6.81
CA PRO A 272 23.29 -1.32 -7.11
C PRO A 272 22.92 -0.12 -6.22
N GLU A 273 21.92 -0.29 -5.34
CA GLU A 273 20.94 0.74 -4.96
C GLU A 273 21.33 1.59 -3.75
N VAL A 274 22.39 1.27 -3.04
CA VAL A 274 22.73 1.97 -1.78
C VAL A 274 23.77 3.07 -1.95
N THR A 275 24.35 3.22 -3.15
CA THR A 275 25.35 4.26 -3.44
C THR A 275 25.04 5.01 -4.72
N GLN A 276 23.86 5.65 -4.80
CA GLN A 276 23.63 6.74 -5.76
C GLN A 276 24.48 7.97 -5.36
N GLY A 277 25.79 7.82 -5.51
CA GLY A 277 26.84 8.69 -5.02
C GLY A 277 28.02 7.81 -4.62
N ARG A 278 28.98 7.63 -5.52
CA ARG A 278 30.30 7.11 -5.12
C ARG A 278 30.85 8.06 -4.05
N GLY A 279 30.74 7.67 -2.79
CA GLY A 279 31.51 8.20 -1.67
C GLY A 279 31.27 9.63 -1.18
N LEU A 280 30.42 10.46 -1.81
CA LEU A 280 30.31 11.88 -1.40
C LEU A 280 28.88 12.46 -1.32
N ASP A 281 27.93 12.08 -2.19
CA ASP A 281 26.65 12.82 -2.33
C ASP A 281 25.43 12.24 -1.59
N GLY A 282 25.58 11.13 -0.85
CA GLY A 282 24.45 10.48 -0.16
C GLY A 282 23.35 9.96 -1.11
N VAL A 283 22.23 9.48 -0.56
CA VAL A 283 21.08 9.05 -1.37
C VAL A 283 20.30 10.29 -1.82
N LYS A 284 20.16 10.49 -3.14
CA LYS A 284 19.35 11.59 -3.68
C LYS A 284 17.86 11.38 -3.41
N PRO A 285 17.12 12.42 -2.99
CA PRO A 285 15.69 12.32 -2.76
C PRO A 285 14.94 11.88 -4.02
N ILE A 286 13.86 11.12 -3.84
CA ILE A 286 12.92 10.83 -4.92
C ILE A 286 12.20 12.10 -5.33
N THR A 287 12.18 12.38 -6.64
CA THR A 287 11.57 13.58 -7.22
C THR A 287 10.13 13.33 -7.70
N PRO A 288 9.29 14.37 -7.80
CA PRO A 288 7.95 14.23 -8.38
C PRO A 288 7.97 13.65 -9.81
N GLN A 289 8.98 13.97 -10.61
CA GLN A 289 9.15 13.45 -11.97
C GLN A 289 9.36 11.93 -11.97
N GLU A 290 10.17 11.41 -11.04
CA GLU A 290 10.37 9.97 -10.89
C GLU A 290 9.08 9.26 -10.46
N ILE A 291 8.28 9.89 -9.60
CA ILE A 291 6.96 9.37 -9.19
C ILE A 291 5.99 9.34 -10.38
N HIS A 292 5.93 10.39 -11.19
CA HIS A 292 5.08 10.41 -12.39
C HIS A 292 5.48 9.32 -13.38
N GLU A 293 6.78 9.14 -13.62
CA GLU A 293 7.30 8.10 -14.51
C GLU A 293 7.05 6.68 -13.94
N ALA A 294 7.23 6.49 -12.63
CA ALA A 294 6.88 5.25 -11.93
C ALA A 294 5.41 4.87 -12.16
N MET A 295 4.50 5.82 -11.94
CA MET A 295 3.06 5.62 -12.15
C MET A 295 2.71 5.34 -13.61
N ARG A 296 3.37 6.01 -14.56
CA ARG A 296 3.20 5.75 -15.99
C ARG A 296 3.62 4.32 -16.35
N ARG A 297 4.76 3.85 -15.86
CA ARG A 297 5.25 2.48 -16.10
C ARG A 297 4.34 1.42 -15.52
N HIS A 298 3.89 1.59 -14.27
CA HIS A 298 2.94 0.67 -13.63
C HIS A 298 1.68 0.49 -14.48
N ARG A 299 1.08 1.61 -14.93
CA ARG A 299 -0.12 1.59 -15.79
C ARG A 299 0.14 0.89 -17.12
N MET A 300 1.28 1.14 -17.77
CA MET A 300 1.60 0.49 -19.04
C MET A 300 1.82 -1.03 -18.89
N MET A 301 2.50 -1.47 -17.83
CA MET A 301 2.75 -2.90 -17.60
C MET A 301 1.45 -3.65 -17.30
N ALA A 302 0.53 -3.02 -16.59
CA ALA A 302 -0.80 -3.54 -16.30
C ALA A 302 -1.66 -3.77 -17.56
N THR A 303 -1.58 -2.87 -18.55
CA THR A 303 -2.39 -2.94 -19.77
C THR A 303 -1.90 -3.95 -20.80
N ARG A 304 -0.71 -4.56 -20.63
CA ARG A 304 -0.12 -5.49 -21.62
C ARG A 304 -0.83 -6.84 -21.74
N ARG A 305 -1.74 -7.20 -20.83
CA ARG A 305 -2.42 -8.50 -20.83
C ARG A 305 -3.60 -8.61 -21.81
N SER A 306 -4.06 -7.52 -22.39
CA SER A 306 -5.12 -7.53 -23.40
C SER A 306 -4.49 -7.54 -24.80
N GLY A 307 -4.61 -8.66 -25.51
CA GLY A 307 -4.23 -8.72 -26.92
C GLY A 307 -4.91 -7.65 -27.77
N ASN A 308 -4.36 -7.36 -28.94
CA ASN A 308 -4.69 -6.23 -29.84
C ASN A 308 -6.15 -6.16 -30.34
N TYR A 309 -7.03 -7.06 -29.90
CA TYR A 309 -8.38 -7.22 -30.41
C TYR A 309 -9.40 -7.10 -29.28
N ARG A 310 -9.62 -5.89 -28.79
CA ARG A 310 -10.87 -5.43 -28.17
C ARG A 310 -10.69 -3.98 -27.73
N ASN A 311 -11.63 -3.13 -28.10
CA ASN A 311 -11.76 -1.76 -27.61
C ASN A 311 -11.75 -1.76 -26.07
N ALA A 312 -10.58 -1.58 -25.47
CA ALA A 312 -10.31 -1.74 -24.05
C ALA A 312 -10.57 -0.44 -23.26
N LEU A 313 -11.64 0.27 -23.60
CA LEU A 313 -12.01 1.54 -22.95
C LEU A 313 -12.41 1.39 -21.47
N ASN A 314 -12.58 0.15 -20.99
CA ASN A 314 -13.05 -0.17 -19.64
C ASN A 314 -12.03 -0.90 -18.76
N PHE A 315 -10.73 -0.84 -19.06
CA PHE A 315 -9.72 -1.38 -18.14
C PHE A 315 -9.55 -0.45 -16.93
N ARG A 316 -10.09 -0.85 -15.78
CA ARG A 316 -9.74 -0.22 -14.50
C ARG A 316 -8.25 -0.49 -14.24
N ALA A 317 -7.46 0.57 -14.12
CA ALA A 317 -6.04 0.44 -13.83
C ALA A 317 -5.87 -0.32 -12.50
N PRO A 318 -5.00 -1.35 -12.42
CA PRO A 318 -4.85 -2.12 -11.20
C PRO A 318 -4.20 -1.28 -10.12
N TYR A 319 -4.61 -1.55 -8.88
CA TYR A 319 -4.02 -0.89 -7.73
C TYR A 319 -2.57 -1.31 -7.52
N LEU A 320 -1.73 -0.40 -7.03
CA LEU A 320 -0.32 -0.71 -6.78
C LEU A 320 -0.18 -1.91 -5.84
N ALA A 321 -0.96 -1.96 -4.75
CA ALA A 321 -0.88 -2.97 -3.69
C ALA A 321 -1.70 -4.26 -3.93
N MET A 322 -2.51 -4.36 -5.00
CA MET A 322 -3.37 -5.53 -5.28
C MET A 322 -2.85 -6.43 -6.39
#